data_AF-A0A1E7Z5V5-F1
#
_entry.id   AF-A0A1E7Z5V5-F1
#
_cell.length_a   1.000
_cell.length_b   1.000
_cell.length_c   1.000
_cell.angle_alpha   90.00
_cell.angle_beta   90.00
_cell.angle_gamma   90.00
#
_symmetry.space_group_name_H-M   'P 1'
#
loop_
_entity.id
_entity.type
_entity.pdbx_description
1 polymer ?
#
loop_
_entity_poly.entity_id
_entity_poly.type
_entity_poly.pdbx_seq_one_letter_code
_entity_poly.pdbx_strand_id
1 'polypeptide(L)'
;MGAHVHYQGLFWSAIIRALLSFRRDSGLSNERDNLALECIASVESGKLDDETLANLFHDLCPTSQFQQTGRSLIGYLDFNKMSNLVVYLTASKHIDDAMHVLGKHYRHLMGEQANLTVTSDGTITTVEFASSPHMILTELRCYFLLALFRHLAGRKFDFSRVTMPPMNAQPEALLAPLSRSDINYESGKVRLCFANAWCEVASFYYSQSIKKMLSAGLEETHDIPLKQQVRDVFQKAASPARIRSEWVATQLGQTESAFRRQLRQDSISFSALLKEFIHDQSCHRLLSGQKTEDAAEALGFSDRRSFERSFKEHSGISAGQLRQLGNRLRFQTGNSNLLEVVENLPPLPHSIRSLLKMDAEAMTLPGVVSLIEKDPIFQAHVMSKASRAVYGTTPKSLEQAIGRNLGLGNIRDLAVIFAAQQLLTAQCRFSNIEILTDAMLLSYTVFQRLFGFSQYDDAQTEKIKQLLLFGTLSVFLIFHDECLFADGALSGWEESDSFRDFVDKVNQDYGICLYGATSLMLLRWGFASDLNQQLWKLCNIDERGSASSVAGQILLCHDIAFTSLAKLGEPQGYTAGDGLTEAQINTLTDVLAKWKSSAA
;
A
#
# COMPACT_ATOMS: atom_id res chain seq x y z
N MET A 1 12.07 -0.21 18.89
CA MET A 1 12.19 0.68 17.72
C MET A 1 10.81 0.76 17.14
N GLY A 2 9.97 1.60 17.72
CA GLY A 2 8.87 2.13 16.94
C GLY A 2 9.44 3.26 16.09
N ALA A 3 9.16 3.27 14.79
CA ALA A 3 9.10 4.45 13.93
C ALA A 3 8.84 4.08 12.47
N HIS A 4 7.58 3.89 12.09
CA HIS A 4 7.22 4.03 10.67
C HIS A 4 6.55 5.37 10.41
N VAL A 5 7.42 6.37 10.26
CA VAL A 5 7.28 7.44 9.27
C VAL A 5 8.58 7.42 8.47
N HIS A 6 8.60 6.69 7.36
CA HIS A 6 9.78 6.61 6.49
C HIS A 6 9.92 7.91 5.68
N TYR A 7 10.67 8.87 6.21
CA TYR A 7 11.27 9.94 5.39
C TYR A 7 12.78 10.02 5.55
N GLN A 8 13.43 8.89 5.84
CA GLN A 8 14.87 8.72 5.67
C GLN A 8 15.07 7.81 4.46
N GLY A 9 15.63 8.35 3.38
CA GLY A 9 15.86 7.61 2.14
C GLY A 9 15.48 8.33 0.85
N LEU A 10 14.34 9.03 0.81
CA LEU A 10 13.92 9.78 -0.38
C LEU A 10 14.87 10.94 -0.69
N PHE A 11 15.34 11.66 0.33
CA PHE A 11 16.33 12.71 0.15
C PHE A 11 17.62 12.18 -0.49
N TRP A 12 18.18 11.12 0.09
CA TRP A 12 19.44 10.54 -0.37
C TRP A 12 19.31 9.86 -1.73
N SER A 13 18.23 9.12 -1.97
CA SER A 13 17.96 8.50 -3.27
C SER A 13 17.74 9.54 -4.36
N ALA A 14 17.12 10.68 -4.07
CA ALA A 14 17.03 11.79 -5.01
C ALA A 14 18.40 12.40 -5.33
N ILE A 15 19.30 12.54 -4.34
CA ILE A 15 20.69 12.96 -4.59
C ILE A 15 21.43 11.91 -5.43
N ILE A 16 21.28 10.62 -5.14
CA ILE A 16 21.86 9.54 -5.94
C ILE A 16 21.38 9.63 -7.39
N ARG A 17 20.08 9.78 -7.63
CA ARG A 17 19.52 9.95 -8.98
C ARG A 17 20.04 11.21 -9.68
N ALA A 18 20.20 12.32 -8.95
CA ALA A 18 20.77 13.55 -9.48
C ALA A 18 22.24 13.35 -9.91
N LEU A 19 23.04 12.68 -9.07
CA LEU A 19 24.42 12.34 -9.39
C LEU A 19 24.51 11.37 -10.58
N LEU A 20 23.69 10.32 -10.62
CA LEU A 20 23.63 9.38 -11.74
C LEU A 20 23.26 10.08 -13.05
N SER A 21 22.26 10.97 -13.02
CA SER A 21 21.85 11.74 -14.20
C SER A 21 22.97 12.68 -14.67
N PHE A 22 23.60 13.40 -13.75
CA PHE A 22 24.75 14.25 -14.06
C PHE A 22 25.92 13.46 -14.66
N ARG A 23 26.25 12.31 -14.08
CA ARG A 23 27.34 11.44 -14.53
C ARG A 23 27.08 10.89 -15.93
N ARG A 24 25.85 10.45 -16.20
CA ARG A 24 25.41 10.02 -17.54
C ARG A 24 25.60 11.15 -18.56
N ASP A 25 25.09 12.33 -18.26
CA ASP A 25 25.11 13.47 -19.19
C ASP A 25 26.52 14.06 -19.37
N SER A 26 27.42 13.83 -18.41
CA SER A 26 28.83 14.27 -18.44
C SER A 26 29.81 13.20 -18.93
N GLY A 27 29.33 12.01 -19.32
CA GLY A 27 30.18 10.91 -19.79
C GLY A 27 31.08 10.29 -18.70
N LEU A 28 30.67 10.37 -17.43
CA LEU A 28 31.41 9.85 -16.26
C LEU A 28 30.91 8.47 -15.79
N SER A 29 29.98 7.86 -16.54
CA SER A 29 29.36 6.60 -16.14
C SER A 29 30.34 5.43 -16.09
N ASN A 30 30.18 4.60 -15.06
CA ASN A 30 30.98 3.39 -14.84
C ASN A 30 30.13 2.31 -14.14
N GLU A 31 30.69 1.12 -13.92
CA GLU A 31 29.97 -0.02 -13.33
C GLU A 31 29.39 0.27 -11.93
N ARG A 32 29.97 1.22 -11.17
CA ARG A 32 29.47 1.59 -9.84
C ARG A 32 28.13 2.32 -9.89
N ASP A 33 27.77 2.90 -11.04
CA ASP A 33 26.47 3.53 -11.26
C ASP A 33 25.33 2.49 -11.17
N ASN A 34 25.57 1.25 -11.62
CA ASN A 34 24.58 0.17 -11.53
C ASN A 34 24.35 -0.26 -10.08
N LEU A 35 25.42 -0.39 -9.30
CA LEU A 35 25.32 -0.68 -7.86
C LEU A 35 24.52 0.41 -7.13
N ALA A 36 24.77 1.67 -7.46
CA ALA A 36 23.98 2.78 -6.91
C ALA A 36 22.50 2.69 -7.26
N LEU A 37 22.17 2.28 -8.49
CA LEU A 37 20.80 2.07 -8.93
C LEU A 37 20.10 0.95 -8.16
N GLU A 38 20.79 -0.17 -7.95
CA GLU A 38 20.28 -1.32 -7.18
C GLU A 38 20.05 -0.96 -5.70
N CYS A 39 20.90 -0.09 -5.13
CA CYS A 39 20.75 0.36 -3.75
C CYS A 39 19.60 1.34 -3.52
N ILE A 40 18.97 1.92 -4.55
CA ILE A 40 17.94 2.97 -4.41
C ILE A 40 16.79 2.51 -3.50
N ALA A 41 16.22 1.31 -3.73
CA ALA A 41 15.10 0.81 -2.94
C ALA A 41 15.49 0.58 -1.46
N SER A 42 16.73 0.15 -1.21
CA SER A 42 17.26 -0.01 0.15
C SER A 42 17.50 1.32 0.85
N VAL A 43 17.96 2.34 0.11
CA VAL A 43 18.10 3.71 0.61
C VAL A 43 16.72 4.26 0.97
N GLU A 44 15.73 4.15 0.08
CA GLU A 44 14.36 4.66 0.28
C GLU A 44 13.63 3.99 1.46
N SER A 45 13.90 2.70 1.69
CA SER A 45 13.36 1.96 2.83
C SER A 45 14.16 2.11 4.12
N GLY A 46 15.19 2.98 4.14
CA GLY A 46 16.01 3.24 5.33
C GLY A 46 16.79 2.00 5.84
N LYS A 47 17.05 1.02 4.96
CA LYS A 47 17.74 -0.24 5.30
C LYS A 47 19.25 -0.15 5.15
N LEU A 48 19.77 0.99 4.69
CA LEU A 48 21.18 1.22 4.41
C LEU A 48 21.78 2.08 5.54
N ASP A 49 22.90 1.64 6.11
CA ASP A 49 23.59 2.41 7.16
C ASP A 49 24.38 3.60 6.57
N ASP A 50 24.75 4.55 7.44
CA ASP A 50 25.47 5.77 7.06
C ASP A 50 26.84 5.48 6.42
N GLU A 51 27.50 4.39 6.81
CA GLU A 51 28.81 3.99 6.26
C GLU A 51 28.68 3.52 4.82
N THR A 52 27.72 2.62 4.55
CA THR A 52 27.43 2.12 3.20
C THR A 52 26.96 3.27 2.31
N LEU A 53 26.13 4.17 2.84
CA LEU A 53 25.63 5.33 2.10
C LEU A 53 26.78 6.29 1.75
N ALA A 54 27.68 6.55 2.69
CA ALA A 54 28.85 7.37 2.46
C ALA A 54 29.79 6.76 1.42
N ASN A 55 30.04 5.45 1.48
CA ASN A 55 30.83 4.73 0.49
C ASN A 55 30.23 4.89 -0.92
N LEU A 56 28.91 4.76 -1.04
CA LEU A 56 28.22 4.98 -2.30
C LEU A 56 28.42 6.40 -2.84
N PHE A 57 28.32 7.42 -1.99
CA PHE A 57 28.57 8.80 -2.43
C PHE A 57 30.03 9.09 -2.74
N HIS A 58 30.98 8.45 -2.05
CA HIS A 58 32.40 8.53 -2.41
C HIS A 58 32.66 7.98 -3.82
N ASP A 59 31.93 6.95 -4.23
CA ASP A 59 32.01 6.38 -5.58
C ASP A 59 31.34 7.25 -6.64
N LEU A 60 30.15 7.77 -6.36
CA LEU A 60 29.40 8.61 -7.31
C LEU A 60 29.99 10.01 -7.46
N CYS A 61 30.51 10.58 -6.38
CA CYS A 61 31.06 11.92 -6.31
C CYS A 61 32.44 11.89 -5.64
N PRO A 62 33.47 11.37 -6.33
CA PRO A 62 34.83 11.40 -5.80
C PRO A 62 35.32 12.85 -5.68
N THR A 63 36.19 13.08 -4.72
CA THR A 63 36.65 14.43 -4.35
C THR A 63 37.48 15.12 -5.41
N SER A 64 38.13 14.35 -6.29
CA SER A 64 38.76 14.85 -7.51
C SER A 64 37.77 15.49 -8.50
N GLN A 65 36.47 15.20 -8.37
CA GLN A 65 35.42 15.72 -9.24
C GLN A 65 34.54 16.78 -8.56
N PHE A 66 34.82 17.16 -7.31
CA PHE A 66 34.00 18.15 -6.57
C PHE A 66 33.80 19.45 -7.34
N GLN A 67 34.82 19.94 -8.04
CA GLN A 67 34.71 21.16 -8.83
C GLN A 67 33.68 21.03 -9.97
N GLN A 68 33.70 19.92 -10.70
CA GLN A 68 32.81 19.67 -11.83
C GLN A 68 31.39 19.34 -11.35
N THR A 69 31.27 18.44 -10.37
CA THR A 69 30.00 18.04 -9.76
C THR A 69 29.32 19.23 -9.09
N GLY A 70 30.06 19.97 -8.26
CA GLY A 70 29.56 21.15 -7.55
C GLY A 70 29.01 22.21 -8.49
N ARG A 71 29.61 22.41 -9.67
CA ARG A 71 29.13 23.38 -10.67
C ARG A 71 27.77 23.02 -11.27
N SER A 72 27.48 21.71 -11.40
CA SER A 72 26.37 21.24 -12.23
C SER A 72 25.24 20.57 -11.43
N LEU A 73 25.54 19.96 -10.29
CA LEU A 73 24.62 19.12 -9.51
C LEU A 73 23.31 19.85 -9.19
N ILE A 74 23.35 21.14 -8.87
CA ILE A 74 22.16 21.96 -8.59
C ILE A 74 21.10 21.91 -9.71
N GLY A 75 21.51 21.74 -10.98
CA GLY A 75 20.60 21.63 -12.12
C GLY A 75 19.91 20.26 -12.24
N TYR A 76 20.42 19.25 -11.54
CA TYR A 76 19.88 17.88 -11.53
C TYR A 76 19.08 17.58 -10.26
N LEU A 77 19.07 18.48 -9.26
CA LEU A 77 18.29 18.30 -8.04
C LEU A 77 16.80 18.53 -8.32
N ASP A 78 16.00 17.47 -8.18
CA ASP A 78 14.54 17.57 -8.18
C ASP A 78 13.99 17.55 -6.75
N PHE A 79 13.67 18.74 -6.22
CA PHE A 79 13.10 18.90 -4.88
C PHE A 79 11.79 18.12 -4.70
N ASN A 80 11.02 17.87 -5.77
CA ASN A 80 9.76 17.13 -5.70
C ASN A 80 9.95 15.65 -5.38
N LYS A 81 11.17 15.12 -5.52
CA LYS A 81 11.50 13.72 -5.25
C LYS A 81 12.23 13.52 -3.93
N MET A 82 12.56 14.59 -3.20
CA MET A 82 13.42 14.53 -2.00
C MET A 82 12.69 14.28 -0.68
N SER A 83 11.35 14.37 -0.65
CA SER A 83 10.40 14.08 0.46
C SER A 83 9.36 15.20 0.61
N ASN A 84 8.27 14.89 1.32
CA ASN A 84 7.25 15.89 1.71
C ASN A 84 7.82 17.04 2.54
N LEU A 85 8.82 16.77 3.40
CA LEU A 85 9.51 17.83 4.13
C LEU A 85 10.18 18.80 3.15
N VAL A 86 10.96 18.31 2.19
CA VAL A 86 11.66 19.17 1.23
C VAL A 86 10.69 19.95 0.35
N VAL A 87 9.61 19.32 -0.13
CA VAL A 87 8.57 20.02 -0.89
C VAL A 87 7.94 21.13 -0.06
N TYR A 88 7.66 20.88 1.22
CA TYR A 88 7.18 21.92 2.13
C TYR A 88 8.19 23.07 2.23
N LEU A 89 9.48 22.76 2.45
CA LEU A 89 10.54 23.77 2.56
C LEU A 89 10.63 24.64 1.30
N THR A 90 10.50 24.05 0.11
CA THR A 90 10.51 24.80 -1.16
C THR A 90 9.28 25.69 -1.36
N ALA A 91 8.15 25.32 -0.76
CA ALA A 91 6.91 26.09 -0.80
C ALA A 91 6.84 27.19 0.28
N SER A 92 7.85 27.31 1.14
CA SER A 92 7.93 28.34 2.18
C SER A 92 8.06 29.74 1.60
N LYS A 93 7.51 30.73 2.31
CA LYS A 93 7.55 32.12 1.82
C LYS A 93 8.94 32.72 1.95
N HIS A 94 9.67 32.34 2.97
CA HIS A 94 10.93 32.94 3.37
C HIS A 94 11.87 31.85 3.93
N ILE A 95 13.17 32.15 4.01
CA ILE A 95 14.16 31.22 4.55
C ILE A 95 13.89 30.91 6.04
N ASP A 96 13.47 31.90 6.83
CA ASP A 96 13.18 31.73 8.26
C ASP A 96 12.05 30.72 8.52
N ASP A 97 10.98 30.76 7.74
CA ASP A 97 9.85 29.85 7.75
C ASP A 97 10.29 28.41 7.38
N ALA A 98 11.10 28.27 6.32
CA ALA A 98 11.70 26.98 5.98
C ALA A 98 12.60 26.45 7.11
N MET A 99 13.45 27.29 7.70
CA MET A 99 14.37 26.89 8.76
C MET A 99 13.68 26.59 10.08
N HIS A 100 12.58 27.26 10.39
CA HIS A 100 11.75 26.93 11.53
C HIS A 100 11.20 25.50 11.43
N VAL A 101 10.70 25.11 10.25
CA VAL A 101 10.18 23.76 10.02
C VAL A 101 11.31 22.74 9.95
N LEU A 102 12.41 23.03 9.25
CA LEU A 102 13.56 22.13 9.22
C LEU A 102 14.13 21.93 10.63
N GLY A 103 14.19 22.95 11.49
CA GLY A 103 14.63 22.83 12.87
C GLY A 103 13.80 21.86 13.71
N LYS A 104 12.50 21.70 13.41
CA LYS A 104 11.63 20.71 14.08
C LYS A 104 11.80 19.30 13.51
N HIS A 105 12.09 19.20 12.21
CA HIS A 105 12.09 17.95 11.45
C HIS A 105 13.48 17.55 10.94
N TYR A 106 14.56 18.10 11.51
CA TYR A 106 15.91 17.99 10.98
C TYR A 106 16.39 16.53 10.85
N ARG A 107 15.89 15.63 11.71
CA ARG A 107 16.31 14.21 11.74
C ARG A 107 16.05 13.47 10.43
N HIS A 108 15.06 13.88 9.65
CA HIS A 108 14.76 13.27 8.36
C HIS A 108 15.83 13.57 7.29
N LEU A 109 16.53 14.70 7.42
CA LEU A 109 17.48 15.21 6.44
C LEU A 109 18.94 15.14 6.93
N MET A 110 19.15 15.51 8.18
CA MET A 110 20.46 15.71 8.81
C MET A 110 20.91 14.51 9.66
N GLY A 111 19.99 13.61 10.02
CA GLY A 111 20.24 12.49 10.95
C GLY A 111 19.99 12.86 12.42
N GLU A 112 19.92 11.85 13.29
CA GLU A 112 19.51 12.03 14.69
C GLU A 112 20.43 12.94 15.51
N GLN A 113 21.75 12.80 15.29
CA GLN A 113 22.79 13.48 16.06
C GLN A 113 23.09 14.91 15.58
N ALA A 114 22.45 15.37 14.51
CA ALA A 114 22.81 16.63 13.86
C ALA A 114 22.49 17.88 14.69
N ASN A 115 21.47 17.83 15.57
CA ASN A 115 21.10 18.93 16.48
C ASN A 115 21.10 20.31 15.79
N LEU A 116 20.31 20.46 14.73
CA LEU A 116 20.28 21.69 13.93
C LEU A 116 19.69 22.86 14.73
N THR A 117 20.40 23.98 14.75
CA THR A 117 19.98 25.23 15.39
C THR A 117 20.10 26.38 14.41
N VAL A 118 19.22 27.37 14.56
CA VAL A 118 19.24 28.59 13.76
C VAL A 118 19.14 29.77 14.69
N THR A 119 20.12 30.67 14.61
CA THR A 119 20.22 31.88 15.43
C THR A 119 20.38 33.10 14.52
N SER A 120 19.85 34.25 14.95
CA SER A 120 20.03 35.51 14.24
C SER A 120 20.32 36.61 15.25
N ASP A 121 21.27 37.49 14.91
CA ASP A 121 21.58 38.71 15.66
C ASP A 121 20.93 39.97 15.04
N GLY A 122 20.04 39.77 14.05
CA GLY A 122 19.38 40.83 13.28
C GLY A 122 20.17 41.31 12.07
N THR A 123 21.48 41.06 12.00
CA THR A 123 22.32 41.38 10.84
C THR A 123 22.74 40.12 10.09
N ILE A 124 23.06 39.06 10.82
CA ILE A 124 23.52 37.77 10.31
C ILE A 124 22.64 36.67 10.90
N THR A 125 22.18 35.77 10.04
CA THR A 125 21.59 34.48 10.44
C THR A 125 22.65 33.39 10.33
N THR A 126 22.72 32.53 11.35
CA THR A 126 23.63 31.38 11.42
C THR A 126 22.82 30.10 11.56
N VAL A 127 23.04 29.17 10.63
CA VAL A 127 22.56 27.79 10.71
C VAL A 127 23.72 26.93 11.19
N GLU A 128 23.56 26.25 12.32
CA GLU A 128 24.58 25.41 12.93
C GLU A 128 24.07 23.97 13.09
N PHE A 129 24.91 22.98 12.75
CA PHE A 129 24.60 21.56 12.98
C PHE A 129 25.89 20.73 13.16
N ALA A 130 25.77 19.59 13.85
CA ALA A 130 26.85 18.65 14.02
C ALA A 130 27.17 17.93 12.71
N SER A 131 28.47 17.74 12.46
CA SER A 131 28.95 17.05 11.26
C SER A 131 28.73 15.54 11.32
N SER A 132 28.63 14.91 10.15
CA SER A 132 28.65 13.45 10.04
C SER A 132 30.07 12.92 10.20
N PRO A 133 30.26 11.71 10.76
CA PRO A 133 31.54 10.98 10.68
C PRO A 133 32.05 10.85 9.23
N HIS A 134 31.13 10.83 8.26
CA HIS A 134 31.43 10.76 6.84
C HIS A 134 31.30 12.14 6.20
N MET A 135 32.43 12.75 5.81
CA MET A 135 32.47 14.13 5.32
C MET A 135 31.60 14.39 4.09
N ILE A 136 31.51 13.42 3.17
CA ILE A 136 30.72 13.55 1.94
C ILE A 136 29.22 13.83 2.22
N LEU A 137 28.67 13.22 3.27
CA LEU A 137 27.28 13.48 3.67
C LEU A 137 27.12 14.92 4.19
N THR A 138 28.12 15.43 4.90
CA THR A 138 28.16 16.81 5.38
C THR A 138 28.23 17.81 4.22
N GLU A 139 29.09 17.55 3.23
CA GLU A 139 29.22 18.36 2.00
C GLU A 139 27.91 18.43 1.23
N LEU A 140 27.27 17.28 0.97
CA LEU A 140 26.00 17.21 0.24
C LEU A 140 24.85 17.95 0.97
N ARG A 141 24.83 17.90 2.31
CA ARG A 141 23.88 18.66 3.14
C ARG A 141 24.10 20.18 3.03
N CYS A 142 25.34 20.64 3.09
CA CYS A 142 25.67 22.06 2.89
C CYS A 142 25.29 22.52 1.48
N TYR A 143 25.60 21.70 0.47
CA TYR A 143 25.24 21.96 -0.91
C TYR A 143 23.72 22.04 -1.12
N PHE A 144 22.96 21.13 -0.51
CA PHE A 144 21.49 21.17 -0.53
C PHE A 144 20.95 22.45 0.10
N LEU A 145 21.48 22.88 1.26
CA LEU A 145 21.02 24.12 1.91
C LEU A 145 21.30 25.35 1.05
N LEU A 146 22.46 25.42 0.37
CA LEU A 146 22.73 26.47 -0.62
C LEU A 146 21.69 26.45 -1.76
N ALA A 147 21.38 25.27 -2.30
CA ALA A 147 20.41 25.11 -3.37
C ALA A 147 18.99 25.52 -2.94
N LEU A 148 18.56 25.09 -1.75
CA LEU A 148 17.28 25.45 -1.14
C LEU A 148 17.17 26.97 -0.94
N PHE A 149 18.19 27.61 -0.37
CA PHE A 149 18.16 29.05 -0.13
C PHE A 149 18.19 29.86 -1.44
N ARG A 150 18.88 29.38 -2.48
CA ARG A 150 18.79 29.98 -3.83
C ARG A 150 17.44 29.77 -4.50
N HIS A 151 16.77 28.66 -4.23
CA HIS A 151 15.41 28.43 -4.69
C HIS A 151 14.44 29.43 -4.03
N LEU A 152 14.58 29.67 -2.72
CA LEU A 152 13.70 30.56 -1.96
C LEU A 152 14.00 32.05 -2.16
N ALA A 153 15.25 32.48 -2.00
CA ALA A 153 15.63 33.89 -2.02
C ALA A 153 16.23 34.34 -3.36
N GLY A 154 16.33 33.44 -4.34
CA GLY A 154 16.81 33.70 -5.68
C GLY A 154 18.29 33.36 -5.89
N ARG A 155 18.69 33.27 -7.17
CA ARG A 155 20.02 32.78 -7.60
C ARG A 155 21.22 33.57 -7.07
N LYS A 156 21.00 34.80 -6.58
CA LYS A 156 22.04 35.66 -6.01
C LYS A 156 22.32 35.38 -4.53
N PHE A 157 21.49 34.56 -3.87
CA PHE A 157 21.75 34.13 -2.50
C PHE A 157 23.12 33.46 -2.41
N ASP A 158 23.86 33.80 -1.36
CA ASP A 158 25.11 33.13 -1.01
C ASP A 158 25.37 33.23 0.49
N PHE A 159 26.19 32.32 1.00
CA PHE A 159 26.71 32.41 2.36
C PHE A 159 27.76 33.52 2.44
N SER A 160 27.79 34.23 3.57
CA SER A 160 28.86 35.19 3.88
C SER A 160 30.06 34.51 4.53
N ARG A 161 29.83 33.40 5.24
CA ARG A 161 30.87 32.56 5.84
C ARG A 161 30.38 31.13 5.96
N VAL A 162 31.24 30.18 5.63
CA VAL A 162 31.02 28.75 5.83
C VAL A 162 32.13 28.20 6.71
N THR A 163 31.78 27.54 7.79
CA THR A 163 32.71 26.79 8.63
C THR A 163 32.40 25.31 8.50
N MET A 164 33.40 24.50 8.15
CA MET A 164 33.29 23.06 7.98
C MET A 164 34.34 22.32 8.79
N PRO A 165 34.12 21.04 9.15
CA PRO A 165 35.14 20.24 9.80
C PRO A 165 36.34 19.98 8.88
N PRO A 166 37.57 19.89 9.41
CA PRO A 166 38.77 19.68 8.61
C PRO A 166 38.69 18.35 7.84
N MET A 167 39.04 18.40 6.56
CA MET A 167 39.08 17.26 5.67
C MET A 167 40.53 16.76 5.58
N ASN A 168 40.78 15.46 5.81
CA ASN A 168 42.12 14.91 5.67
C ASN A 168 42.52 14.92 4.18
N ALA A 169 43.43 15.82 3.81
CA ALA A 169 44.17 15.88 2.54
C ALA A 169 43.33 15.92 1.24
N GLN A 170 42.32 16.80 1.12
CA GLN A 170 41.49 16.90 -0.09
C GLN A 170 41.19 18.33 -0.60
N PRO A 171 40.79 18.46 -1.90
CA PRO A 171 40.62 19.71 -2.64
C PRO A 171 39.37 20.50 -2.19
N GLU A 172 39.17 21.67 -2.81
CA GLU A 172 38.02 22.58 -2.66
C GLU A 172 36.69 21.90 -2.29
N ALA A 173 35.93 22.49 -1.38
CA ALA A 173 34.61 22.01 -0.96
C ALA A 173 33.61 21.89 -2.13
N LEU A 174 32.62 20.99 -2.02
CA LEU A 174 31.65 20.74 -3.10
C LEU A 174 30.86 21.99 -3.49
N LEU A 175 30.65 22.91 -2.54
CA LEU A 175 29.95 24.17 -2.77
C LEU A 175 30.81 25.28 -3.39
N ALA A 176 32.14 25.14 -3.42
CA ALA A 176 33.07 26.17 -3.89
C ALA A 176 32.81 26.66 -5.34
N PRO A 177 32.41 25.81 -6.31
CA PRO A 177 32.13 26.29 -7.68
C PRO A 177 30.91 27.21 -7.78
N LEU A 178 30.03 27.20 -6.78
CA LEU A 178 28.77 27.91 -6.78
C LEU A 178 28.73 29.04 -5.75
N SER A 179 29.49 28.95 -4.67
CA SER A 179 29.53 29.93 -3.58
C SER A 179 30.81 30.77 -3.65
N ARG A 180 30.68 32.07 -3.36
CA ARG A 180 31.79 33.01 -3.18
C ARG A 180 32.18 33.16 -1.70
N SER A 181 31.57 32.37 -0.82
CA SER A 181 31.82 32.43 0.61
C SER A 181 33.26 32.02 0.94
N ASP A 182 33.84 32.65 1.95
CA ASP A 182 35.04 32.14 2.60
C ASP A 182 34.68 30.84 3.34
N ILE A 183 35.35 29.74 2.98
CA ILE A 183 35.18 28.42 3.59
C ILE A 183 36.35 28.15 4.52
N ASN A 184 36.07 28.16 5.82
CA ASN A 184 37.06 27.93 6.87
C ASN A 184 36.89 26.53 7.45
N TYR A 185 38.00 25.90 7.83
CA TYR A 185 37.99 24.55 8.40
C TYR A 185 38.28 24.59 9.91
N GLU A 186 37.30 24.23 10.74
CA GLU A 186 37.38 24.20 12.21
C GLU A 186 36.76 22.90 12.78
N SER A 187 37.29 22.38 13.87
CA SER A 187 36.76 21.16 14.49
C SER A 187 35.36 21.34 15.07
N GLY A 188 34.48 20.35 14.87
CA GLY A 188 33.26 20.15 15.66
C GLY A 188 31.95 20.29 14.87
N LYS A 189 31.60 21.51 14.44
CA LYS A 189 30.28 21.83 13.88
C LYS A 189 30.37 22.53 12.54
N VAL A 190 29.35 22.31 11.71
CA VAL A 190 29.13 23.13 10.50
C VAL A 190 28.43 24.42 10.90
N ARG A 191 28.89 25.56 10.37
CA ARG A 191 28.20 26.85 10.50
C ARG A 191 28.04 27.49 9.12
N LEU A 192 26.80 27.83 8.78
CA LEU A 192 26.46 28.53 7.55
C LEU A 192 25.90 29.90 7.92
N CYS A 193 26.68 30.96 7.70
CA CYS A 193 26.30 32.34 8.00
C CYS A 193 25.87 33.06 6.73
N PHE A 194 24.84 33.91 6.82
CA PHE A 194 24.40 34.78 5.72
C PHE A 194 23.70 36.03 6.26
N ALA A 195 23.59 37.06 5.42
CA ALA A 195 22.93 38.31 5.80
C ALA A 195 21.44 38.09 6.10
N ASN A 196 20.96 38.63 7.22
CA ASN A 196 19.56 38.48 7.67
C ASN A 196 18.54 39.05 6.66
N ALA A 197 18.95 40.02 5.84
CA ALA A 197 18.14 40.54 4.74
C ALA A 197 17.62 39.45 3.78
N TRP A 198 18.33 38.32 3.64
CA TRP A 198 17.85 37.19 2.83
C TRP A 198 16.63 36.48 3.42
N CYS A 199 16.42 36.54 4.74
CA CYS A 199 15.22 36.01 5.38
C CYS A 199 13.96 36.82 5.03
N GLU A 200 14.12 38.08 4.59
CA GLU A 200 13.00 38.96 4.24
C GLU A 200 12.61 38.86 2.75
N VAL A 201 13.40 38.14 1.94
CA VAL A 201 13.13 37.97 0.50
C VAL A 201 12.06 36.91 0.29
N ALA A 202 10.89 37.32 -0.21
CA ALA A 202 9.79 36.42 -0.49
C ALA A 202 10.05 35.53 -1.72
N SER A 203 9.87 34.23 -1.54
CA SER A 203 9.94 33.22 -2.60
C SER A 203 8.78 33.35 -3.59
N PHE A 204 9.10 33.31 -4.89
CA PHE A 204 8.10 33.22 -5.96
C PHE A 204 7.47 31.83 -6.08
N TYR A 205 8.04 30.82 -5.40
CA TYR A 205 7.51 29.46 -5.32
C TYR A 205 6.62 29.25 -4.09
N TYR A 206 6.36 30.31 -3.32
CA TYR A 206 5.47 30.26 -2.16
C TYR A 206 4.09 29.73 -2.52
N SER A 207 3.64 28.70 -1.80
CA SER A 207 2.30 28.14 -1.96
C SER A 207 1.68 27.75 -0.62
N GLN A 208 0.75 28.56 -0.14
CA GLN A 208 0.03 28.27 1.11
C GLN A 208 -0.77 26.96 1.02
N SER A 209 -1.31 26.62 -0.15
CA SER A 209 -2.09 25.40 -0.37
C SER A 209 -1.21 24.15 -0.22
N ILE A 210 -0.01 24.16 -0.82
CA ILE A 210 0.94 23.05 -0.68
C ILE A 210 1.39 22.92 0.78
N LYS A 211 1.74 24.04 1.43
CA LYS A 211 2.11 24.03 2.85
C LYS A 211 1.01 23.45 3.73
N LYS A 212 -0.27 23.83 3.53
CA LYS A 212 -1.40 23.29 4.30
C LYS A 212 -1.65 21.80 4.04
N MET A 213 -1.50 21.36 2.78
CA MET A 213 -1.66 19.95 2.42
C MET A 213 -0.59 19.08 3.09
N LEU A 214 0.66 19.56 3.10
CA LEU A 214 1.79 18.82 3.64
C LEU A 214 1.93 19.00 5.15
N SER A 215 1.42 20.08 5.75
CA SER A 215 1.49 20.29 7.21
C SER A 215 0.79 19.18 7.98
N ALA A 216 -0.35 18.67 7.49
CA ALA A 216 -1.04 17.55 8.14
C ALA A 216 -0.18 16.27 8.23
N GLY A 217 0.70 16.04 7.25
CA GLY A 217 1.64 14.91 7.23
C GLY A 217 3.00 15.21 7.90
N LEU A 218 3.25 16.45 8.30
CA LEU A 218 4.45 16.89 9.04
C LEU A 218 4.14 17.18 10.53
N GLU A 219 2.88 17.47 10.88
CA GLU A 219 2.40 17.72 12.24
C GLU A 219 2.22 16.46 13.09
N GLU A 220 2.83 15.34 12.69
CA GLU A 220 2.88 14.15 13.54
C GLU A 220 3.78 14.41 14.76
N THR A 221 3.10 14.77 15.84
CA THR A 221 3.45 14.44 17.22
C THR A 221 4.11 13.06 17.29
N HIS A 222 5.15 12.99 18.11
CA HIS A 222 6.08 11.90 18.37
C HIS A 222 5.51 10.53 18.82
N ASP A 223 4.29 10.15 18.45
CA ASP A 223 3.74 8.82 18.73
C ASP A 223 3.37 8.09 17.45
N ILE A 224 4.28 7.22 17.02
CA ILE A 224 3.87 6.04 16.24
C ILE A 224 2.72 5.40 17.03
N PRO A 225 1.57 5.12 16.42
CA PRO A 225 0.47 4.49 17.13
C PRO A 225 0.97 3.26 17.88
N LEU A 226 0.59 3.08 19.15
CA LEU A 226 1.09 2.00 20.00
C LEU A 226 1.03 0.63 19.30
N LYS A 227 -0.04 0.41 18.51
CA LYS A 227 -0.21 -0.79 17.67
C LYS A 227 0.98 -1.04 16.75
N GLN A 228 1.49 0.01 16.10
CA GLN A 228 2.62 -0.06 15.17
C GLN A 228 3.94 -0.23 15.93
N GLN A 229 4.15 0.48 17.05
CA GLN A 229 5.35 0.29 17.88
C GLN A 229 5.50 -1.18 18.34
N VAL A 230 4.37 -1.80 18.71
CA VAL A 230 4.33 -3.21 19.12
C VAL A 230 4.64 -4.15 17.94
N ARG A 231 4.11 -3.88 16.74
CA ARG A 231 4.44 -4.67 15.53
C ARG A 231 5.92 -4.58 15.18
N ASP A 232 6.52 -3.39 15.26
CA ASP A 232 7.95 -3.20 14.96
C ASP A 232 8.84 -3.98 15.95
N VAL A 233 8.43 -4.07 17.22
CA VAL A 233 9.11 -4.92 18.22
C VAL A 233 8.95 -6.41 17.89
N PHE A 234 7.79 -6.85 17.40
CA PHE A 234 7.59 -8.24 16.99
C PHE A 234 8.54 -8.67 15.85
N GLN A 235 8.80 -7.79 14.89
CA GLN A 235 9.71 -8.07 13.76
C GLN A 235 11.14 -8.39 14.19
N LYS A 236 11.57 -7.89 15.35
CA LYS A 236 12.91 -8.15 15.89
C LYS A 236 13.06 -9.52 16.54
N ALA A 237 11.95 -10.21 16.82
CA ALA A 237 12.00 -11.49 17.50
C ALA A 237 12.41 -12.60 16.53
N ALA A 238 13.44 -13.36 16.90
CA ALA A 238 13.85 -14.55 16.14
C ALA A 238 12.78 -15.67 16.17
N SER A 239 11.91 -15.68 17.19
CA SER A 239 10.83 -16.67 17.34
C SER A 239 9.50 -16.00 17.68
N PRO A 240 8.75 -15.52 16.66
CA PRO A 240 7.49 -14.80 16.84
C PRO A 240 6.45 -15.49 17.74
N ALA A 241 6.28 -16.81 17.64
CA ALA A 241 5.31 -17.57 18.41
C ALA A 241 5.61 -17.63 19.92
N ARG A 242 6.82 -17.21 20.34
CA ARG A 242 7.26 -17.21 21.74
C ARG A 242 7.26 -15.82 22.38
N ILE A 243 6.84 -14.79 21.64
CA ILE A 243 6.76 -13.42 22.14
C ILE A 243 5.79 -13.35 23.33
N ARG A 244 6.23 -12.70 24.41
CA ARG A 244 5.43 -12.41 25.61
C ARG A 244 5.30 -10.91 25.81
N SER A 245 4.21 -10.46 26.43
CA SER A 245 3.97 -9.03 26.71
C SER A 245 5.09 -8.38 27.52
N GLU A 246 5.66 -9.12 28.48
CA GLU A 246 6.80 -8.69 29.28
C GLU A 246 8.01 -8.33 28.42
N TRP A 247 8.37 -9.20 27.46
CA TRP A 247 9.51 -8.96 26.57
C TRP A 247 9.31 -7.70 25.72
N VAL A 248 8.10 -7.50 25.21
CA VAL A 248 7.76 -6.33 24.39
C VAL A 248 7.82 -5.04 25.20
N ALA A 249 7.31 -5.06 26.44
CA ALA A 249 7.40 -3.91 27.34
C ALA A 249 8.87 -3.50 27.58
N THR A 250 9.74 -4.49 27.84
CA THR A 250 11.18 -4.26 28.00
C THR A 250 11.81 -3.65 26.75
N GLN A 251 11.45 -4.11 25.54
CA GLN A 251 11.94 -3.56 24.28
C GLN A 251 11.45 -2.12 23.99
N LEU A 252 10.35 -1.70 24.62
CA LEU A 252 9.80 -0.35 24.55
C LEU A 252 10.28 0.55 25.72
N GLY A 253 11.16 0.05 26.60
CA GLY A 253 11.65 0.81 27.74
C GLY A 253 10.61 1.06 28.83
N GLN A 254 9.57 0.23 28.92
CA GLN A 254 8.48 0.35 29.88
C GLN A 254 8.33 -0.91 30.75
N THR A 255 7.63 -0.78 31.89
CA THR A 255 7.24 -1.96 32.69
C THR A 255 6.04 -2.68 32.05
N GLU A 256 5.90 -3.99 32.27
CA GLU A 256 4.78 -4.75 31.70
C GLU A 256 3.41 -4.20 32.13
N SER A 257 3.30 -3.71 33.36
CA SER A 257 2.07 -3.08 33.88
C SER A 257 1.72 -1.79 33.13
N ALA A 258 2.70 -0.92 32.88
CA ALA A 258 2.51 0.32 32.12
C ALA A 258 2.10 0.01 30.67
N PHE A 259 2.78 -0.94 30.03
CA PHE A 259 2.48 -1.38 28.68
C PHE A 259 1.07 -1.97 28.54
N ARG A 260 0.67 -2.88 29.45
CA ARG A 260 -0.69 -3.45 29.48
C ARG A 260 -1.77 -2.39 29.72
N ARG A 261 -1.48 -1.36 30.54
CA ARG A 261 -2.38 -0.23 30.75
C ARG A 261 -2.55 0.58 29.48
N GLN A 262 -1.45 0.87 28.77
CA GLN A 262 -1.47 1.62 27.52
C GLN A 262 -2.25 0.87 26.42
N LEU A 263 -2.03 -0.44 26.29
CA LEU A 263 -2.81 -1.29 25.38
C LEU A 263 -4.31 -1.25 25.66
N ARG A 264 -4.73 -1.23 26.94
CA ARG A 264 -6.15 -1.13 27.31
C ARG A 264 -6.73 0.24 27.00
N GLN A 265 -5.97 1.31 27.23
CA GLN A 265 -6.39 2.68 26.89
C GLN A 265 -6.66 2.81 25.40
N ASP A 266 -5.82 2.20 24.57
CA ASP A 266 -5.95 2.23 23.11
C ASP A 266 -6.87 1.12 22.56
N SER A 267 -7.53 0.35 23.43
CA SER A 267 -8.39 -0.79 23.07
C SER A 267 -7.70 -1.83 22.16
N ILE A 268 -6.40 -2.08 22.39
CA ILE A 268 -5.58 -3.03 21.64
C ILE A 268 -5.45 -4.35 22.42
N SER A 269 -5.85 -5.46 21.79
CA SER A 269 -5.58 -6.80 22.31
C SER A 269 -4.19 -7.28 21.87
N PHE A 270 -3.27 -7.45 22.84
CA PHE A 270 -1.93 -7.99 22.59
C PHE A 270 -1.97 -9.36 21.90
N SER A 271 -2.81 -10.26 22.40
CA SER A 271 -2.99 -11.61 21.85
C SER A 271 -3.45 -11.56 20.40
N ALA A 272 -4.46 -10.73 20.09
CA ALA A 272 -4.96 -10.60 18.73
C ALA A 272 -3.90 -10.03 17.79
N LEU A 273 -3.16 -9.00 18.24
CA LEU A 273 -2.10 -8.35 17.46
C LEU A 273 -0.94 -9.31 17.18
N LEU A 274 -0.52 -10.11 18.16
CA LEU A 274 0.52 -11.11 17.99
C LEU A 274 0.06 -12.23 17.05
N LYS A 275 -1.19 -12.67 17.17
CA LYS A 275 -1.78 -13.71 16.30
C LYS A 275 -1.88 -13.23 14.84
N GLU A 276 -2.28 -11.97 14.62
CA GLU A 276 -2.28 -11.30 13.30
C GLU A 276 -0.85 -11.28 12.71
N PHE A 277 0.15 -10.85 13.49
CA PHE A 277 1.55 -10.80 13.04
C PHE A 277 2.12 -12.19 12.69
N ILE A 278 1.88 -13.20 13.54
CA ILE A 278 2.33 -14.57 13.27
C ILE A 278 1.66 -15.11 12.00
N HIS A 279 0.37 -14.81 11.81
CA HIS A 279 -0.34 -15.22 10.61
C HIS A 279 0.24 -14.61 9.34
N ASP A 280 0.49 -13.29 9.33
CA ASP A 280 1.11 -12.59 8.19
C ASP A 280 2.45 -13.26 7.80
N GLN A 281 3.32 -13.50 8.80
CA GLN A 281 4.61 -14.16 8.59
C GLN A 281 4.46 -15.61 8.11
N SER A 282 3.43 -16.31 8.57
CA SER A 282 3.11 -17.68 8.12
C SER A 282 2.71 -17.69 6.66
N CYS A 283 1.85 -16.76 6.24
CA CYS A 283 1.41 -16.62 4.86
C CYS A 283 2.60 -16.35 3.95
N HIS A 284 3.42 -15.34 4.26
CA HIS A 284 4.62 -15.01 3.47
C HIS A 284 5.55 -16.21 3.33
N ARG A 285 5.84 -16.96 4.41
CA ARG A 285 6.72 -18.15 4.36
C ARG A 285 6.15 -19.30 3.53
N LEU A 286 4.86 -19.61 3.69
CA LEU A 286 4.22 -20.69 2.94
C LEU A 286 4.07 -20.31 1.47
N LEU A 287 3.67 -19.07 1.22
CA LEU A 287 3.58 -18.48 -0.10
C LEU A 287 4.95 -18.31 -0.73
N SER A 288 6.06 -18.26 0.01
CA SER A 288 7.47 -18.27 -0.48
C SER A 288 8.02 -19.69 -0.73
N GLY A 289 7.24 -20.74 -0.40
CA GLY A 289 7.49 -22.13 -0.80
C GLY A 289 8.17 -22.96 0.27
N GLN A 290 8.49 -22.31 1.41
CA GLN A 290 9.05 -22.93 2.59
C GLN A 290 8.18 -24.13 3.02
N LYS A 291 8.81 -25.25 3.41
CA LYS A 291 8.06 -26.41 3.89
C LYS A 291 7.34 -26.03 5.19
N THR A 292 6.19 -26.66 5.43
CA THR A 292 5.38 -26.43 6.63
C THR A 292 6.18 -26.63 7.93
N GLU A 293 7.11 -27.59 7.94
CA GLU A 293 8.00 -27.87 9.08
C GLU A 293 9.00 -26.73 9.31
N ASP A 294 9.72 -26.33 8.27
CA ASP A 294 10.69 -25.23 8.35
C ASP A 294 10.00 -23.91 8.73
N ALA A 295 8.77 -23.67 8.24
CA ALA A 295 7.98 -22.49 8.60
C ALA A 295 7.56 -22.52 10.07
N ALA A 296 7.13 -23.68 10.57
CA ALA A 296 6.79 -23.86 11.98
C ALA A 296 7.99 -23.61 12.90
N GLU A 297 9.17 -24.14 12.54
CA GLU A 297 10.41 -23.94 13.26
C GLU A 297 10.84 -22.46 13.25
N ALA A 298 10.87 -21.82 12.07
CA ALA A 298 11.26 -20.42 11.93
C ALA A 298 10.33 -19.44 12.66
N LEU A 299 9.06 -19.80 12.83
CA LEU A 299 8.10 -19.02 13.63
C LEU A 299 8.19 -19.31 15.13
N GLY A 300 8.86 -20.39 15.54
CA GLY A 300 9.09 -20.75 16.93
C GLY A 300 8.02 -21.66 17.57
N PHE A 301 7.21 -22.35 16.75
CA PHE A 301 6.26 -23.36 17.24
C PHE A 301 6.99 -24.59 17.77
N SER A 302 6.37 -25.34 18.69
CA SER A 302 6.95 -26.57 19.26
C SER A 302 7.09 -27.70 18.26
N ASP A 303 6.14 -27.77 17.33
CA ASP A 303 6.03 -28.82 16.33
C ASP A 303 5.12 -28.34 15.18
N ARG A 304 5.20 -29.06 14.06
CA ARG A 304 4.38 -28.84 12.86
C ARG A 304 2.87 -28.85 13.15
N ARG A 305 2.38 -29.77 13.98
CA ARG A 305 0.93 -29.93 14.22
C ARG A 305 0.36 -28.71 14.96
N SER A 306 1.12 -28.18 15.91
CA SER A 306 0.79 -26.98 16.67
C SER A 306 0.71 -25.75 15.76
N PHE A 307 1.67 -25.62 14.82
CA PHE A 307 1.61 -24.61 13.76
C PHE A 307 0.39 -24.79 12.85
N GLU A 308 0.18 -25.99 12.29
CA GLU A 308 -0.93 -26.26 11.37
C GLU A 308 -2.29 -26.00 12.01
N ARG A 309 -2.46 -26.36 13.28
CA ARG A 309 -3.68 -26.07 14.04
C ARG A 309 -3.90 -24.57 14.20
N SER A 310 -2.89 -23.84 14.65
CA SER A 310 -2.96 -22.38 14.84
C SER A 310 -3.22 -21.66 13.52
N PHE A 311 -2.53 -22.06 12.46
CA PHE A 311 -2.68 -21.51 11.12
C PHE A 311 -4.07 -21.79 10.54
N LYS A 312 -4.56 -23.03 10.65
CA LYS A 312 -5.89 -23.40 10.12
C LYS A 312 -7.03 -22.76 10.92
N GLU A 313 -6.88 -22.59 12.23
CA GLU A 313 -7.85 -21.86 13.05
C GLU A 313 -8.00 -20.41 12.59
N HIS A 314 -6.88 -19.76 12.27
CA HIS A 314 -6.86 -18.36 11.85
C HIS A 314 -7.24 -18.17 10.37
N SER A 315 -6.60 -18.90 9.45
CA SER A 315 -6.75 -18.75 7.99
C SER A 315 -7.89 -19.58 7.40
N GLY A 316 -8.33 -20.62 8.11
CA GLY A 316 -9.32 -21.60 7.66
C GLY A 316 -8.76 -22.70 6.80
N ILE A 317 -7.71 -22.43 6.05
CA ILE A 317 -7.11 -23.39 5.15
C ILE A 317 -5.92 -24.05 5.82
N SER A 318 -5.54 -25.24 5.36
CA SER A 318 -4.32 -25.87 5.85
C SER A 318 -3.09 -25.14 5.29
N ALA A 319 -2.01 -25.12 6.06
CA ALA A 319 -0.73 -24.59 5.62
C ALA A 319 -0.24 -25.29 4.32
N GLY A 320 -0.54 -26.58 4.17
CA GLY A 320 -0.26 -27.35 2.96
C GLY A 320 -1.01 -26.84 1.73
N GLN A 321 -2.30 -26.48 1.87
CA GLN A 321 -3.09 -25.89 0.78
C GLN A 321 -2.52 -24.54 0.35
N LEU A 322 -2.18 -23.65 1.31
CA LEU A 322 -1.60 -22.36 0.98
C LEU A 322 -0.23 -22.51 0.29
N ARG A 323 0.61 -23.43 0.76
CA ARG A 323 1.90 -23.73 0.13
C ARG A 323 1.74 -24.32 -1.28
N GLN A 324 0.77 -25.20 -1.49
CA GLN A 324 0.46 -25.74 -2.83
C GLN A 324 0.05 -24.62 -3.79
N LEU A 325 -0.77 -23.67 -3.33
CA LEU A 325 -1.13 -22.49 -4.12
C LEU A 325 0.11 -21.68 -4.49
N GLY A 326 0.91 -21.30 -3.48
CA GLY A 326 2.13 -20.54 -3.68
C GLY A 326 3.10 -21.25 -4.64
N ASN A 327 3.19 -22.58 -4.59
CA ASN A 327 4.00 -23.35 -5.52
C ASN A 327 3.47 -23.31 -6.95
N ARG A 328 2.16 -23.50 -7.18
CA ARG A 328 1.56 -23.37 -8.52
C ARG A 328 1.80 -21.97 -9.10
N LEU A 329 1.66 -20.93 -8.27
CA LEU A 329 1.94 -19.54 -8.62
C LEU A 329 3.44 -19.20 -8.73
N ARG A 330 4.37 -20.09 -8.37
CA ARG A 330 5.81 -19.83 -8.47
C ARG A 330 6.47 -20.49 -9.67
N PHE A 331 6.05 -21.71 -9.96
CA PHE A 331 6.69 -22.57 -10.94
C PHE A 331 6.19 -22.33 -12.37
N GLN A 332 5.23 -21.43 -12.54
CA GLN A 332 4.80 -20.95 -13.84
C GLN A 332 5.24 -19.50 -14.03
N THR A 333 5.82 -19.24 -15.20
CA THR A 333 6.45 -17.98 -15.58
C THR A 333 5.45 -16.83 -15.49
N GLY A 334 5.75 -15.79 -14.70
CA GLY A 334 4.94 -14.56 -14.60
C GLY A 334 3.96 -14.48 -13.44
N ASN A 335 3.78 -15.55 -12.67
CA ASN A 335 2.86 -15.58 -11.52
C ASN A 335 3.47 -15.05 -10.20
N SER A 336 4.78 -14.85 -10.13
CA SER A 336 5.46 -14.18 -9.00
C SER A 336 4.90 -12.79 -8.74
N ASN A 337 4.58 -12.06 -9.81
CA ASN A 337 4.07 -10.70 -9.75
C ASN A 337 2.67 -10.65 -9.10
N LEU A 338 1.82 -11.68 -9.32
CA LEU A 338 0.53 -11.75 -8.66
C LEU A 338 0.69 -11.88 -7.13
N LEU A 339 1.65 -12.70 -6.68
CA LEU A 339 1.94 -12.84 -5.25
C LEU A 339 2.49 -11.53 -4.67
N GLU A 340 3.37 -10.85 -5.40
CA GLU A 340 3.89 -9.54 -5.01
C GLU A 340 2.81 -8.47 -4.92
N VAL A 341 1.88 -8.43 -5.88
CA VAL A 341 0.69 -7.54 -5.85
C VAL A 341 -0.13 -7.83 -4.59
N VAL A 342 -0.42 -9.11 -4.30
CA VAL A 342 -1.17 -9.50 -3.09
C VAL A 342 -0.45 -9.11 -1.80
N GLU A 343 0.86 -9.31 -1.72
CA GLU A 343 1.65 -8.95 -0.54
C GLU A 343 1.66 -7.43 -0.31
N ASN A 344 1.66 -6.65 -1.39
CA ASN A 344 1.66 -5.21 -1.37
C ASN A 344 0.26 -4.58 -1.44
N LEU A 345 -0.82 -5.38 -1.38
CA LEU A 345 -2.18 -4.85 -1.38
C LEU A 345 -2.37 -3.86 -0.22
N PRO A 346 -2.87 -2.64 -0.51
CA PRO A 346 -3.19 -1.68 0.53
C PRO A 346 -4.31 -2.23 1.42
N PRO A 347 -4.29 -1.87 2.71
CA PRO A 347 -5.32 -2.34 3.62
C PRO A 347 -6.65 -1.61 3.32
N LEU A 348 -7.78 -2.24 3.65
CA LEU A 348 -9.10 -1.65 3.42
C LEU A 348 -9.22 -0.24 4.03
N PRO A 349 -9.88 0.72 3.34
CA PRO A 349 -10.15 2.06 3.84
C PRO A 349 -10.75 2.06 5.25
N HIS A 350 -10.47 3.09 6.03
CA HIS A 350 -10.87 3.14 7.44
C HIS A 350 -12.39 3.11 7.64
N SER A 351 -13.14 3.79 6.77
CA SER A 351 -14.61 3.77 6.69
C SER A 351 -15.14 2.34 6.56
N ILE A 352 -14.63 1.60 5.58
CA ILE A 352 -15.03 0.23 5.25
C ILE A 352 -14.63 -0.74 6.38
N ARG A 353 -13.42 -0.60 6.92
CA ARG A 353 -12.97 -1.41 8.05
C ARG A 353 -13.81 -1.19 9.30
N SER A 354 -14.21 0.06 9.56
CA SER A 354 -15.10 0.40 10.67
C SER A 354 -16.48 -0.19 10.45
N LEU A 355 -17.01 -0.15 9.22
CA LEU A 355 -18.30 -0.75 8.86
C LEU A 355 -18.33 -2.27 9.08
N LEU A 356 -17.25 -2.97 8.68
CA LEU A 356 -17.11 -4.42 8.89
C LEU A 356 -17.00 -4.82 10.37
N LYS A 357 -16.53 -3.90 11.23
CA LYS A 357 -16.36 -4.13 12.67
C LYS A 357 -17.53 -3.70 13.54
N MET A 358 -18.52 -3.01 12.97
CA MET A 358 -19.71 -2.62 13.72
C MET A 358 -20.39 -3.86 14.31
N ASP A 359 -20.94 -3.74 15.51
CA ASP A 359 -21.81 -4.76 16.08
C ASP A 359 -23.22 -4.68 15.46
N ALA A 360 -24.05 -5.67 15.76
CA ALA A 360 -25.43 -5.70 15.25
C ALA A 360 -26.27 -4.53 15.78
N GLU A 361 -25.97 -4.03 16.99
CA GLU A 361 -26.68 -2.91 17.63
C GLU A 361 -26.33 -1.56 17.00
N ALA A 362 -25.09 -1.34 16.57
CA ALA A 362 -24.66 -0.12 15.87
C ALA A 362 -25.00 -0.12 14.37
N MET A 363 -25.37 -1.27 13.78
CA MET A 363 -25.82 -1.38 12.39
C MET A 363 -27.24 -0.81 12.19
N THR A 364 -27.35 0.49 12.39
CA THR A 364 -28.55 1.27 12.10
C THR A 364 -28.34 2.09 10.84
N LEU A 365 -29.43 2.36 10.10
CA LEU A 365 -29.36 3.18 8.89
C LEU A 365 -28.67 4.54 9.12
N PRO A 366 -29.01 5.31 10.19
CA PRO A 366 -28.31 6.56 10.48
C PRO A 366 -26.82 6.38 10.82
N GLY A 367 -26.47 5.33 11.56
CA GLY A 367 -25.08 5.04 11.94
C GLY A 367 -24.21 4.72 10.72
N VAL A 368 -24.73 3.90 9.80
CA VAL A 368 -24.03 3.56 8.55
C VAL A 368 -23.93 4.78 7.63
N VAL A 369 -24.99 5.56 7.47
CA VAL A 369 -24.98 6.79 6.65
C VAL A 369 -23.92 7.76 7.16
N SER A 370 -23.90 8.05 8.47
CA SER A 370 -22.92 8.96 9.07
C SER A 370 -21.47 8.48 8.92
N LEU A 371 -21.24 7.17 8.87
CA LEU A 371 -19.93 6.60 8.62
C LEU A 371 -19.50 6.79 7.16
N ILE A 372 -20.40 6.54 6.21
CA ILE A 372 -20.13 6.60 4.77
C ILE A 372 -19.98 8.04 4.28
N GLU A 373 -20.74 9.00 4.82
CA GLU A 373 -20.64 10.43 4.47
C GLU A 373 -19.26 11.03 4.73
N LYS A 374 -18.47 10.44 5.63
CA LYS A 374 -17.09 10.84 5.91
C LYS A 374 -16.11 10.39 4.81
N ASP A 375 -16.56 9.56 3.89
CA ASP A 375 -15.78 9.01 2.78
C ASP A 375 -16.47 9.33 1.44
N PRO A 376 -16.13 10.46 0.80
CA PRO A 376 -16.77 10.90 -0.43
C PRO A 376 -16.65 9.91 -1.60
N ILE A 377 -15.57 9.12 -1.64
CA ILE A 377 -15.34 8.13 -2.70
C ILE A 377 -16.27 6.93 -2.49
N PHE A 378 -16.30 6.39 -1.27
CA PHE A 378 -17.19 5.28 -0.96
C PHE A 378 -18.67 5.69 -1.11
N GLN A 379 -19.03 6.90 -0.67
CA GLN A 379 -20.36 7.46 -0.88
C GLN A 379 -20.72 7.54 -2.38
N ALA A 380 -19.81 8.02 -3.22
CA ALA A 380 -20.06 8.11 -4.67
C ALA A 380 -20.32 6.73 -5.29
N HIS A 381 -19.54 5.71 -4.91
CA HIS A 381 -19.77 4.34 -5.38
C HIS A 381 -21.12 3.78 -4.94
N VAL A 382 -21.50 3.98 -3.67
CA VAL A 382 -22.81 3.56 -3.15
C VAL A 382 -23.94 4.24 -3.92
N MET A 383 -23.86 5.55 -4.11
CA MET A 383 -24.88 6.31 -4.84
C MET A 383 -24.98 5.90 -6.32
N SER A 384 -23.83 5.71 -6.98
CA SER A 384 -23.76 5.27 -8.39
C SER A 384 -24.44 3.92 -8.58
N LYS A 385 -24.09 2.91 -7.77
CA LYS A 385 -24.66 1.56 -7.91
C LYS A 385 -26.12 1.50 -7.50
N ALA A 386 -26.53 2.19 -6.44
CA ALA A 386 -27.93 2.25 -6.01
C ALA A 386 -28.86 2.93 -7.02
N SER A 387 -28.30 3.78 -7.91
CA SER A 387 -29.03 4.51 -8.94
C SER A 387 -29.46 3.66 -10.14
N ARG A 388 -28.97 2.41 -10.24
CA ARG A 388 -29.33 1.50 -11.32
C ARG A 388 -30.78 1.03 -11.20
N ALA A 389 -31.47 0.94 -12.34
CA ALA A 389 -32.90 0.62 -12.40
C ALA A 389 -33.27 -0.76 -11.81
N VAL A 390 -32.32 -1.71 -11.74
CA VAL A 390 -32.56 -3.02 -11.09
C VAL A 390 -32.85 -2.88 -9.60
N TYR A 391 -32.29 -1.87 -8.95
CA TYR A 391 -32.53 -1.57 -7.54
C TYR A 391 -33.77 -0.69 -7.33
N GLY A 392 -34.58 -0.48 -8.38
CA GLY A 392 -35.80 0.29 -8.35
C GLY A 392 -35.59 1.75 -8.73
N THR A 393 -36.27 2.67 -8.03
CA THR A 393 -36.19 4.09 -8.36
C THR A 393 -34.89 4.71 -7.86
N THR A 394 -34.29 5.58 -8.67
CA THR A 394 -33.03 6.28 -8.35
C THR A 394 -33.13 7.01 -7.00
N PRO A 395 -32.21 6.74 -6.05
CA PRO A 395 -32.24 7.34 -4.73
C PRO A 395 -31.76 8.80 -4.79
N LYS A 396 -32.37 9.67 -3.98
CA LYS A 396 -31.97 11.10 -3.87
C LYS A 396 -31.04 11.38 -2.70
N SER A 397 -30.94 10.45 -1.75
CA SER A 397 -30.05 10.53 -0.59
C SER A 397 -29.37 9.20 -0.33
N LEU A 398 -28.29 9.24 0.44
CA LEU A 398 -27.57 8.04 0.87
C LEU A 398 -28.45 7.12 1.73
N GLU A 399 -29.36 7.68 2.53
CA GLU A 399 -30.30 6.87 3.31
C GLU A 399 -31.27 6.11 2.41
N GLN A 400 -31.73 6.72 1.31
CA GLN A 400 -32.58 6.04 0.33
C GLN A 400 -31.78 4.96 -0.41
N ALA A 401 -30.54 5.26 -0.79
CA ALA A 401 -29.66 4.32 -1.48
C ALA A 401 -29.42 3.06 -0.63
N ILE A 402 -29.12 3.23 0.66
CA ILE A 402 -28.83 2.10 1.56
C ILE A 402 -30.12 1.43 2.04
N GLY A 403 -31.11 2.20 2.48
CA GLY A 403 -32.32 1.67 3.12
C GLY A 403 -33.26 0.98 2.15
N ARG A 404 -33.45 1.52 0.95
CA ARG A 404 -34.44 1.03 -0.01
C ARG A 404 -33.85 0.24 -1.16
N ASN A 405 -32.70 0.67 -1.68
CA ASN A 405 -32.17 0.14 -2.95
C ASN A 405 -31.19 -1.02 -2.70
N LEU A 406 -30.17 -0.83 -1.87
CA LEU A 406 -29.10 -1.83 -1.65
C LEU A 406 -29.37 -2.73 -0.45
N GLY A 407 -30.06 -2.22 0.57
CA GLY A 407 -30.34 -2.90 1.83
C GLY A 407 -29.23 -2.72 2.86
N LEU A 408 -29.62 -2.40 4.10
CA LEU A 408 -28.70 -2.18 5.21
C LEU A 408 -27.86 -3.42 5.56
N GLY A 409 -28.43 -4.63 5.42
CA GLY A 409 -27.71 -5.87 5.67
C GLY A 409 -26.60 -6.13 4.65
N ASN A 410 -26.77 -5.69 3.40
CA ASN A 410 -25.83 -5.99 2.32
C ASN A 410 -24.70 -4.96 2.18
N ILE A 411 -24.84 -3.78 2.80
CA ILE A 411 -23.89 -2.68 2.63
C ILE A 411 -22.46 -3.06 3.07
N ARG A 412 -22.33 -3.98 4.03
CA ARG A 412 -21.03 -4.52 4.47
C ARG A 412 -20.30 -5.23 3.34
N ASP A 413 -20.99 -6.14 2.67
CA ASP A 413 -20.38 -6.90 1.59
C ASP A 413 -20.12 -6.03 0.37
N LEU A 414 -21.06 -5.14 0.04
CA LEU A 414 -20.89 -4.18 -1.05
C LEU A 414 -19.67 -3.27 -0.84
N ALA A 415 -19.40 -2.87 0.41
CA ALA A 415 -18.23 -2.08 0.74
C ALA A 415 -16.92 -2.78 0.35
N VAL A 416 -16.83 -4.09 0.50
CA VAL A 416 -15.64 -4.87 0.16
C VAL A 416 -15.40 -4.87 -1.35
N ILE A 417 -16.47 -5.06 -2.14
CA ILE A 417 -16.39 -5.01 -3.60
C ILE A 417 -15.96 -3.62 -4.08
N PHE A 418 -16.53 -2.57 -3.49
CA PHE A 418 -16.18 -1.19 -3.87
C PHE A 418 -14.77 -0.82 -3.41
N ALA A 419 -14.31 -1.32 -2.27
CA ALA A 419 -12.91 -1.18 -1.87
C ALA A 419 -11.98 -1.85 -2.89
N ALA A 420 -12.28 -3.08 -3.30
CA ALA A 420 -11.49 -3.78 -4.29
C ALA A 420 -11.43 -3.01 -5.62
N GLN A 421 -12.58 -2.53 -6.10
CA GLN A 421 -12.66 -1.68 -7.27
C GLN A 421 -11.82 -0.42 -7.10
N GLN A 422 -12.01 0.34 -6.02
CA GLN A 422 -11.27 1.58 -5.77
C GLN A 422 -9.75 1.38 -5.73
N LEU A 423 -9.30 0.32 -5.06
CA LEU A 423 -7.87 0.06 -4.85
C LEU A 423 -7.17 -0.45 -6.11
N LEU A 424 -7.88 -1.19 -6.97
CA LEU A 424 -7.29 -1.88 -8.11
C LEU A 424 -7.62 -1.25 -9.46
N THR A 425 -8.51 -0.25 -9.51
CA THR A 425 -8.93 0.40 -10.78
C THR A 425 -7.76 1.01 -11.54
N ALA A 426 -6.85 1.71 -10.85
CA ALA A 426 -5.75 2.42 -11.50
C ALA A 426 -4.71 1.50 -12.16
N GLN A 427 -4.64 0.25 -11.69
CA GLN A 427 -3.61 -0.72 -12.06
C GLN A 427 -4.20 -1.94 -12.77
N CYS A 428 -5.40 -1.81 -13.35
CA CYS A 428 -6.08 -2.91 -14.02
C CYS A 428 -6.18 -2.59 -15.52
N ARG A 429 -5.72 -3.54 -16.34
CA ARG A 429 -5.70 -3.44 -17.80
C ARG A 429 -7.07 -3.67 -18.44
N PHE A 430 -8.04 -4.22 -17.70
CA PHE A 430 -9.39 -4.40 -18.19
C PHE A 430 -10.09 -3.05 -18.33
N SER A 431 -10.51 -2.69 -19.54
CA SER A 431 -10.97 -1.34 -19.88
C SER A 431 -12.25 -0.91 -19.15
N ASN A 432 -13.15 -1.83 -18.81
CA ASN A 432 -14.42 -1.54 -18.14
C ASN A 432 -14.55 -2.26 -16.79
N ILE A 433 -13.79 -1.82 -15.79
CA ILE A 433 -13.72 -2.44 -14.47
C ILE A 433 -15.07 -2.45 -13.75
N GLU A 434 -15.92 -1.46 -14.01
CA GLU A 434 -17.26 -1.37 -13.42
C GLU A 434 -18.15 -2.55 -13.80
N ILE A 435 -17.94 -3.13 -15.00
CA ILE A 435 -18.71 -4.29 -15.46
C ILE A 435 -18.37 -5.56 -14.67
N LEU A 436 -17.15 -5.64 -14.13
CA LEU A 436 -16.72 -6.77 -13.31
C LEU A 436 -17.39 -6.73 -11.95
N THR A 437 -17.48 -5.54 -11.32
CA THR A 437 -18.25 -5.40 -10.08
C THR A 437 -19.74 -5.60 -10.31
N ASP A 438 -20.26 -5.15 -11.45
CA ASP A 438 -21.65 -5.39 -11.82
C ASP A 438 -21.97 -6.87 -12.02
N ALA A 439 -21.05 -7.65 -12.59
CA ALA A 439 -21.18 -9.08 -12.71
C ALA A 439 -21.24 -9.77 -11.33
N MET A 440 -20.41 -9.35 -10.36
CA MET A 440 -20.49 -9.85 -8.97
C MET A 440 -21.86 -9.58 -8.33
N LEU A 441 -22.38 -8.36 -8.51
CA LEU A 441 -23.71 -7.98 -8.00
C LEU A 441 -24.84 -8.74 -8.69
N LEU A 442 -24.71 -8.98 -10.00
CA LEU A 442 -25.66 -9.77 -10.76
C LEU A 442 -25.63 -11.23 -10.31
N SER A 443 -24.46 -11.83 -10.00
CA SER A 443 -24.37 -13.20 -9.48
C SER A 443 -25.21 -13.39 -8.22
N TYR A 444 -25.14 -12.45 -7.28
CA TYR A 444 -26.02 -12.45 -6.10
C TYR A 444 -27.51 -12.37 -6.48
N THR A 445 -27.85 -11.47 -7.40
CA THR A 445 -29.24 -11.25 -7.83
C THR A 445 -29.82 -12.47 -8.54
N VAL A 446 -29.03 -13.12 -9.40
CA VAL A 446 -29.39 -14.35 -10.09
C VAL A 446 -29.64 -15.46 -9.07
N PHE A 447 -28.73 -15.66 -8.11
CA PHE A 447 -28.92 -16.68 -7.08
C PHE A 447 -30.20 -16.45 -6.27
N GLN A 448 -30.42 -15.21 -5.83
CA GLN A 448 -31.61 -14.83 -5.07
C GLN A 448 -32.91 -15.13 -5.82
N ARG A 449 -32.93 -14.93 -7.15
CA ARG A 449 -34.13 -15.08 -7.97
C ARG A 449 -34.37 -16.52 -8.43
N LEU A 450 -33.31 -17.28 -8.69
CA LEU A 450 -33.42 -18.64 -9.22
C LEU A 450 -33.48 -19.72 -8.14
N PHE A 451 -32.76 -19.54 -7.04
CA PHE A 451 -32.63 -20.55 -5.98
C PHE A 451 -33.21 -20.08 -4.65
N GLY A 452 -33.15 -18.76 -4.38
CA GLY A 452 -33.65 -18.16 -3.15
C GLY A 452 -32.83 -18.52 -1.91
N PHE A 453 -33.17 -17.87 -0.79
CA PHE A 453 -32.48 -18.07 0.49
C PHE A 453 -33.35 -18.71 1.57
N SER A 454 -34.63 -18.98 1.29
CA SER A 454 -35.60 -19.43 2.29
C SER A 454 -35.28 -20.77 2.95
N GLN A 455 -34.40 -21.56 2.34
CA GLN A 455 -33.99 -22.88 2.83
C GLN A 455 -32.74 -22.86 3.71
N TYR A 456 -32.14 -21.67 3.93
CA TYR A 456 -30.91 -21.51 4.69
C TYR A 456 -31.17 -20.69 5.94
N ASP A 457 -30.40 -20.96 7.01
CA ASP A 457 -30.36 -20.07 8.17
C ASP A 457 -29.62 -18.76 7.83
N ASP A 458 -29.66 -17.79 8.75
CA ASP A 458 -29.05 -16.47 8.55
C ASP A 458 -27.54 -16.55 8.32
N ALA A 459 -26.83 -17.46 9.01
CA ALA A 459 -25.38 -17.61 8.90
C ALA A 459 -24.97 -18.25 7.56
N GLN A 460 -25.72 -19.25 7.11
CA GLN A 460 -25.57 -19.88 5.80
C GLN A 460 -25.90 -18.91 4.67
N THR A 461 -26.97 -18.13 4.83
CA THR A 461 -27.37 -17.10 3.87
C THR A 461 -26.26 -16.08 3.67
N GLU A 462 -25.75 -15.52 4.76
CA GLU A 462 -24.65 -14.54 4.71
C GLU A 462 -23.42 -15.11 4.02
N LYS A 463 -23.08 -16.36 4.33
CA LYS A 463 -21.96 -17.05 3.72
C LYS A 463 -22.12 -17.25 2.21
N ILE A 464 -23.30 -17.67 1.76
CA ILE A 464 -23.59 -17.84 0.33
C ILE A 464 -23.49 -16.48 -0.39
N LYS A 465 -24.00 -15.41 0.23
CA LYS A 465 -23.86 -14.04 -0.30
C LYS A 465 -22.40 -13.65 -0.49
N GLN A 466 -21.58 -13.84 0.54
CA GLN A 466 -20.14 -13.52 0.48
C GLN A 466 -19.43 -14.34 -0.59
N LEU A 467 -19.78 -15.61 -0.79
CA LEU A 467 -19.21 -16.43 -1.87
C LEU A 467 -19.59 -15.91 -3.26
N LEU A 468 -20.83 -15.46 -3.45
CA LEU A 468 -21.34 -14.89 -4.71
C LEU A 468 -20.72 -13.52 -5.03
N LEU A 469 -20.50 -12.70 -4.01
CA LEU A 469 -20.00 -11.34 -4.15
C LEU A 469 -18.47 -11.28 -4.21
N PHE A 470 -17.79 -12.09 -3.40
CA PHE A 470 -16.34 -12.01 -3.26
C PHE A 470 -15.61 -13.05 -4.10
N GLY A 471 -16.26 -14.14 -4.49
CA GLY A 471 -15.62 -15.31 -5.09
C GLY A 471 -14.73 -14.99 -6.29
N THR A 472 -15.12 -14.00 -7.08
CA THR A 472 -14.44 -13.59 -8.32
C THR A 472 -13.61 -12.30 -8.17
N LEU A 473 -13.33 -11.81 -6.96
CA LEU A 473 -12.51 -10.61 -6.74
C LEU A 473 -11.13 -10.70 -7.38
N SER A 474 -10.55 -11.89 -7.47
CA SER A 474 -9.25 -12.09 -8.09
C SER A 474 -9.21 -11.82 -9.60
N VAL A 475 -10.35 -11.62 -10.27
CA VAL A 475 -10.35 -11.10 -11.65
C VAL A 475 -9.62 -9.76 -11.73
N PHE A 476 -9.68 -8.92 -10.69
CA PHE A 476 -8.88 -7.68 -10.64
C PHE A 476 -7.38 -7.94 -10.56
N LEU A 477 -6.95 -9.03 -9.92
CA LEU A 477 -5.53 -9.42 -9.88
C LEU A 477 -5.07 -10.01 -11.22
N ILE A 478 -5.94 -10.79 -11.86
CA ILE A 478 -5.62 -11.43 -13.14
C ILE A 478 -5.36 -10.38 -14.22
N PHE A 479 -6.13 -9.29 -14.21
CA PHE A 479 -5.97 -8.17 -15.13
C PHE A 479 -5.05 -7.06 -14.60
N HIS A 480 -4.32 -7.28 -13.52
CA HIS A 480 -3.43 -6.28 -12.96
C HIS A 480 -2.24 -6.00 -13.89
N ASP A 481 -1.83 -4.75 -14.04
CA ASP A 481 -0.82 -4.30 -15.01
C ASP A 481 0.60 -4.82 -14.76
N GLU A 482 0.96 -5.02 -13.49
CA GLU A 482 2.18 -5.69 -13.01
C GLU A 482 2.21 -7.20 -13.28
N CYS A 483 1.07 -7.85 -13.57
CA CYS A 483 1.04 -9.29 -13.88
C CYS A 483 1.49 -9.53 -15.33
N LEU A 484 2.61 -10.25 -15.53
CA LEU A 484 3.17 -10.49 -16.87
C LEU A 484 2.21 -11.23 -17.82
N PHE A 485 1.29 -12.05 -17.28
CA PHE A 485 0.31 -12.79 -18.06
C PHE A 485 -0.97 -11.98 -18.35
N ALA A 486 -1.10 -10.73 -17.88
CA ALA A 486 -2.36 -9.98 -17.98
C ALA A 486 -2.83 -9.79 -19.43
N ASP A 487 -1.93 -9.57 -20.39
CA ASP A 487 -2.28 -9.44 -21.82
C ASP A 487 -2.79 -10.77 -22.40
N GLY A 488 -2.17 -11.88 -21.99
CA GLY A 488 -2.61 -13.22 -22.36
C GLY A 488 -3.94 -13.59 -21.72
N ALA A 489 -4.19 -13.14 -20.48
CA ALA A 489 -5.49 -13.28 -19.83
C ALA A 489 -6.57 -12.43 -20.51
N LEU A 490 -6.25 -11.21 -20.96
CA LEU A 490 -7.20 -10.40 -21.75
C LEU A 490 -7.51 -11.05 -23.10
N SER A 491 -6.51 -11.60 -23.78
CA SER A 491 -6.73 -12.34 -25.04
C SER A 491 -7.59 -13.59 -24.80
N GLY A 492 -7.27 -14.36 -23.75
CA GLY A 492 -8.06 -15.52 -23.34
C GLY A 492 -9.49 -15.13 -22.93
N TRP A 493 -9.67 -13.97 -22.31
CA TRP A 493 -10.97 -13.41 -21.99
C TRP A 493 -11.78 -13.21 -23.27
N GLU A 494 -11.24 -12.52 -24.28
CA GLU A 494 -11.91 -12.26 -25.56
C GLU A 494 -12.23 -13.54 -26.34
N GLU A 495 -11.36 -14.55 -26.29
CA GLU A 495 -11.50 -15.80 -27.05
C GLU A 495 -12.44 -16.84 -26.44
N SER A 496 -12.65 -16.83 -25.12
CA SER A 496 -13.48 -17.84 -24.46
C SER A 496 -14.97 -17.66 -24.82
N ASP A 497 -15.79 -18.71 -24.77
CA ASP A 497 -17.23 -18.60 -25.03
C ASP A 497 -18.02 -18.22 -23.77
N SER A 498 -17.58 -18.71 -22.61
CA SER A 498 -18.15 -18.40 -21.30
C SER A 498 -17.11 -17.84 -20.32
N PHE A 499 -17.57 -17.39 -19.15
CA PHE A 499 -16.69 -17.03 -18.04
C PHE A 499 -16.02 -18.26 -17.45
N ARG A 500 -16.73 -19.39 -17.42
CA ARG A 500 -16.19 -20.67 -17.01
C ARG A 500 -15.02 -21.11 -17.90
N ASP A 501 -15.17 -21.06 -19.23
CA ASP A 501 -14.09 -21.40 -20.15
C ASP A 501 -12.87 -20.50 -19.95
N PHE A 502 -13.09 -19.21 -19.65
CA PHE A 502 -12.03 -18.29 -19.32
C PHE A 502 -11.30 -18.70 -18.03
N VAL A 503 -12.04 -19.06 -16.97
CA VAL A 503 -11.46 -19.51 -15.70
C VAL A 503 -10.65 -20.80 -15.88
N ASP A 504 -11.18 -21.74 -16.66
CA ASP A 504 -10.50 -23.02 -16.95
C ASP A 504 -9.21 -22.78 -17.76
N LYS A 505 -9.25 -21.89 -18.76
CA LYS A 505 -8.08 -21.49 -19.55
C LYS A 505 -7.03 -20.76 -18.71
N VAL A 506 -7.44 -19.85 -17.82
CA VAL A 506 -6.53 -19.19 -16.87
C VAL A 506 -5.85 -20.20 -15.93
N ASN A 507 -6.59 -21.21 -15.47
CA ASN A 507 -6.04 -22.26 -14.63
C ASN A 507 -5.11 -23.20 -15.42
N GLN A 508 -5.44 -23.54 -16.67
CA GLN A 508 -4.61 -24.40 -17.51
C GLN A 508 -3.32 -23.71 -17.96
N ASP A 509 -3.42 -22.49 -18.47
CA ASP A 509 -2.32 -21.76 -19.09
C ASP A 509 -1.44 -21.07 -18.05
N TYR A 510 -2.05 -20.56 -16.97
CA TYR A 510 -1.38 -19.80 -15.92
C TYR A 510 -1.53 -20.38 -14.52
N GLY A 511 -2.13 -21.57 -14.33
CA GLY A 511 -2.08 -22.27 -13.02
C GLY A 511 -2.75 -21.52 -11.87
N ILE A 512 -3.55 -20.51 -12.20
CA ILE A 512 -4.26 -19.66 -11.25
C ILE A 512 -5.66 -20.24 -11.03
N CYS A 513 -5.95 -20.76 -9.83
CA CYS A 513 -7.34 -20.96 -9.43
C CYS A 513 -7.93 -19.59 -9.03
N LEU A 514 -8.97 -19.15 -9.74
CA LEU A 514 -9.67 -17.89 -9.45
C LEU A 514 -10.07 -17.76 -7.97
N TYR A 515 -10.82 -18.73 -7.44
CA TYR A 515 -11.30 -18.70 -6.05
C TYR A 515 -10.16 -18.82 -5.03
N GLY A 516 -9.07 -19.51 -5.40
CA GLY A 516 -7.86 -19.60 -4.60
C GLY A 516 -7.13 -18.27 -4.50
N ALA A 517 -6.99 -17.55 -5.61
CA ALA A 517 -6.41 -16.21 -5.65
C ALA A 517 -7.29 -15.20 -4.88
N THR A 518 -8.62 -15.32 -4.96
CA THR A 518 -9.54 -14.52 -4.14
C THR A 518 -9.30 -14.75 -2.65
N SER A 519 -9.09 -16.01 -2.24
CA SER A 519 -8.79 -16.34 -0.85
C SER A 519 -7.51 -15.65 -0.36
N LEU A 520 -6.50 -15.47 -1.22
CA LEU A 520 -5.31 -14.71 -0.86
C LEU A 520 -5.60 -13.23 -0.56
N MET A 521 -6.42 -12.58 -1.40
CA MET A 521 -6.84 -11.19 -1.17
C MET A 521 -7.60 -11.04 0.14
N LEU A 522 -8.56 -11.94 0.37
CA LEU A 522 -9.41 -11.89 1.56
C LEU A 522 -8.62 -12.19 2.84
N LEU A 523 -7.65 -13.11 2.79
CA LEU A 523 -6.70 -13.32 3.89
C LEU A 523 -5.91 -12.04 4.19
N ARG A 524 -5.44 -11.33 3.17
CA ARG A 524 -4.72 -10.07 3.33
C ARG A 524 -5.59 -8.97 3.97
N TRP A 525 -6.88 -8.98 3.70
CA TRP A 525 -7.84 -8.06 4.33
C TRP A 525 -8.41 -8.56 5.67
N GLY A 526 -7.97 -9.72 6.16
CA GLY A 526 -8.32 -10.25 7.48
C GLY A 526 -9.69 -10.92 7.56
N PHE A 527 -10.21 -11.45 6.45
CA PHE A 527 -11.48 -12.19 6.45
C PHE A 527 -11.34 -13.57 7.10
N ALA A 528 -12.47 -14.04 7.63
CA ALA A 528 -12.54 -15.24 8.45
C ALA A 528 -12.16 -16.54 7.71
N SER A 529 -11.70 -17.49 8.52
CA SER A 529 -11.31 -18.83 8.13
C SER A 529 -12.37 -19.61 7.35
N ASP A 530 -13.63 -19.55 7.78
CA ASP A 530 -14.69 -20.36 7.17
C ASP A 530 -15.04 -19.95 5.74
N LEU A 531 -15.00 -18.66 5.40
CA LEU A 531 -15.21 -18.19 4.02
C LEU A 531 -14.10 -18.70 3.10
N ASN A 532 -12.85 -18.58 3.53
CA ASN A 532 -11.69 -19.07 2.79
C ASN A 532 -11.78 -20.58 2.52
N GLN A 533 -12.18 -21.38 3.52
CA GLN A 533 -12.38 -22.83 3.33
C GLN A 533 -13.34 -23.16 2.18
N GLN A 534 -14.32 -22.31 1.94
CA GLN A 534 -15.43 -22.60 1.04
C GLN A 534 -15.10 -22.13 -0.37
N LEU A 535 -14.40 -21.00 -0.51
CA LEU A 535 -13.74 -20.63 -1.77
C LEU A 535 -12.82 -21.74 -2.27
N TRP A 536 -12.07 -22.37 -1.36
CA TRP A 536 -11.24 -23.52 -1.71
C TRP A 536 -12.01 -24.77 -2.11
N LYS A 537 -13.23 -24.96 -1.59
CA LYS A 537 -14.12 -26.02 -2.08
C LYS A 537 -14.58 -25.72 -3.51
N LEU A 538 -14.83 -24.46 -3.85
CA LEU A 538 -15.19 -24.06 -5.22
C LEU A 538 -14.07 -24.38 -6.23
N CYS A 539 -12.79 -24.27 -5.85
CA CYS A 539 -11.66 -24.69 -6.71
C CYS A 539 -11.64 -26.20 -7.04
N ASN A 540 -12.26 -27.05 -6.22
CA ASN A 540 -12.12 -28.52 -6.30
C ASN A 540 -13.39 -29.21 -6.82
N ILE A 541 -14.39 -28.45 -7.27
CA ILE A 541 -15.59 -29.04 -7.85
C ILE A 541 -15.27 -29.39 -9.30
N ASP A 542 -15.29 -30.69 -9.60
CA ASP A 542 -15.09 -31.23 -10.95
C ASP A 542 -16.03 -30.56 -11.96
N GLU A 543 -15.64 -30.63 -13.24
CA GLU A 543 -16.33 -30.06 -14.41
C GLU A 543 -17.82 -30.45 -14.56
N ARG A 544 -18.35 -31.34 -13.72
CA ARG A 544 -19.76 -31.73 -13.64
C ARG A 544 -20.35 -31.56 -12.24
N GLY A 545 -20.02 -30.47 -11.56
CA GLY A 545 -20.76 -30.05 -10.37
C GLY A 545 -22.25 -29.97 -10.70
N SER A 546 -23.06 -30.87 -10.15
CA SER A 546 -24.51 -30.84 -10.36
C SER A 546 -25.04 -29.49 -9.86
N ALA A 547 -25.83 -28.81 -10.70
CA ALA A 547 -26.60 -27.62 -10.32
C ALA A 547 -27.53 -27.85 -9.11
N SER A 548 -27.66 -29.10 -8.65
CA SER A 548 -28.33 -29.46 -7.39
C SER A 548 -27.55 -29.11 -6.12
N SER A 549 -26.23 -28.86 -6.20
CA SER A 549 -25.43 -28.47 -5.03
C SER A 549 -25.32 -26.95 -4.92
N VAL A 550 -25.31 -26.41 -3.69
CA VAL A 550 -25.17 -24.97 -3.44
C VAL A 550 -23.91 -24.40 -4.10
N ALA A 551 -22.81 -25.16 -4.05
CA ALA A 551 -21.57 -24.74 -4.65
C ALA A 551 -21.63 -24.72 -6.19
N GLY A 552 -22.30 -25.71 -6.81
CA GLY A 552 -22.58 -25.69 -8.24
C GLY A 552 -23.49 -24.53 -8.66
N GLN A 553 -24.49 -24.19 -7.83
CA GLN A 553 -25.36 -23.03 -8.04
C GLN A 553 -24.59 -21.71 -7.99
N ILE A 554 -23.63 -21.57 -7.06
CA ILE A 554 -22.76 -20.40 -6.97
C ILE A 554 -21.90 -20.27 -8.24
N LEU A 555 -21.24 -21.35 -8.66
CA LEU A 555 -20.41 -21.36 -9.88
C LEU A 555 -21.24 -20.99 -11.12
N LEU A 556 -22.45 -21.55 -11.24
CA LEU A 556 -23.38 -21.23 -12.32
C LEU A 556 -23.80 -19.75 -12.30
N CYS A 557 -24.05 -19.16 -11.12
CA CYS A 557 -24.39 -17.75 -11.02
C CYS A 557 -23.23 -16.81 -11.38
N HIS A 558 -21.99 -17.18 -11.07
CA HIS A 558 -20.81 -16.45 -11.55
C HIS A 558 -20.72 -16.52 -13.07
N ASP A 559 -20.83 -17.74 -13.62
CA ASP A 559 -20.74 -17.95 -15.06
C ASP A 559 -21.82 -17.17 -15.83
N ILE A 560 -23.07 -17.27 -15.39
CA ILE A 560 -24.20 -16.53 -15.98
C ILE A 560 -23.93 -15.03 -15.99
N ALA A 561 -23.53 -14.47 -14.85
CA ALA A 561 -23.43 -13.03 -14.69
C ALA A 561 -22.26 -12.44 -15.49
N PHE A 562 -21.08 -13.06 -15.41
CA PHE A 562 -19.89 -12.58 -16.12
C PHE A 562 -20.01 -12.78 -17.62
N THR A 563 -20.56 -13.91 -18.08
CA THR A 563 -20.80 -14.15 -19.52
C THR A 563 -21.83 -13.15 -20.07
N SER A 564 -22.92 -12.90 -19.34
CA SER A 564 -24.01 -12.04 -19.84
C SER A 564 -23.72 -10.54 -19.80
N LEU A 565 -22.90 -10.08 -18.85
CA LEU A 565 -22.57 -8.65 -18.71
C LEU A 565 -21.19 -8.31 -19.24
N ALA A 566 -20.16 -9.01 -18.81
CA ALA A 566 -18.78 -8.60 -19.04
C ALA A 566 -18.25 -8.97 -20.44
N LYS A 567 -18.93 -9.88 -21.16
CA LYS A 567 -18.56 -10.32 -22.52
C LYS A 567 -19.35 -9.73 -23.69
N LEU A 568 -20.33 -8.85 -23.43
CA LEU A 568 -21.12 -8.14 -24.45
C LEU A 568 -21.48 -9.00 -25.68
N GLY A 569 -22.26 -10.05 -25.46
CA GLY A 569 -22.96 -10.82 -26.49
C GLY A 569 -24.38 -11.20 -26.02
N GLU A 570 -25.29 -11.49 -26.94
CA GLU A 570 -26.50 -12.23 -26.55
C GLU A 570 -26.03 -13.59 -26.01
N PRO A 571 -26.33 -13.95 -24.75
CA PRO A 571 -25.97 -15.26 -24.25
C PRO A 571 -26.56 -16.29 -25.22
N GLN A 572 -25.75 -17.24 -25.70
CA GLN A 572 -26.32 -18.45 -26.28
C GLN A 572 -27.31 -18.97 -25.23
N GLY A 573 -28.59 -19.04 -25.57
CA GLY A 573 -29.65 -19.15 -24.58
C GLY A 573 -29.41 -20.33 -23.63
N TYR A 574 -29.36 -20.07 -22.33
CA TYR A 574 -29.26 -21.13 -21.32
C TYR A 574 -30.41 -22.12 -21.51
N THR A 575 -30.09 -23.41 -21.55
CA THR A 575 -31.03 -24.49 -21.80
C THR A 575 -31.28 -25.31 -20.54
N ALA A 576 -32.27 -26.21 -20.58
CA ALA A 576 -32.48 -27.17 -19.50
C ALA A 576 -31.27 -28.11 -19.28
N GLY A 577 -30.38 -28.24 -20.28
CA GLY A 577 -29.12 -28.99 -20.18
C GLY A 577 -28.11 -28.38 -19.19
N ASP A 578 -28.26 -27.10 -18.85
CA ASP A 578 -27.36 -26.37 -17.95
C ASP A 578 -27.75 -26.49 -16.46
N GLY A 579 -28.69 -27.40 -16.16
CA GLY A 579 -29.14 -27.67 -14.80
C GLY A 579 -30.19 -26.69 -14.27
N LEU A 580 -30.81 -25.89 -15.15
CA LEU A 580 -31.92 -24.99 -14.85
C LEU A 580 -33.26 -25.59 -15.32
N THR A 581 -34.32 -25.34 -14.56
CA THR A 581 -35.70 -25.63 -14.98
C THR A 581 -36.23 -24.58 -15.96
N GLU A 582 -37.24 -24.89 -16.77
CA GLU A 582 -37.88 -23.92 -17.68
C GLU A 582 -38.38 -22.66 -16.95
N ALA A 583 -38.92 -22.81 -15.75
CA ALA A 583 -39.35 -21.67 -14.93
C ALA A 583 -38.18 -20.77 -14.50
N GLN A 584 -37.03 -21.36 -14.19
CA GLN A 584 -35.81 -20.62 -13.86
C GLN A 584 -35.23 -19.93 -15.10
N ILE A 585 -35.30 -20.54 -16.29
CA ILE A 585 -34.87 -19.91 -17.55
C ILE A 585 -35.71 -18.66 -17.86
N ASN A 586 -37.03 -18.75 -17.71
CA ASN A 586 -37.92 -17.58 -17.87
C ASN A 586 -37.58 -16.48 -16.86
N THR A 587 -37.39 -16.84 -15.60
CA THR A 587 -37.00 -15.90 -14.54
C THR A 587 -35.64 -15.24 -14.83
N LEU A 588 -34.66 -16.02 -15.31
CA LEU A 588 -33.33 -15.53 -15.67
C LEU A 588 -33.42 -14.52 -16.82
N THR A 589 -34.22 -14.82 -17.84
CA THR A 589 -34.43 -13.93 -18.99
C THR A 589 -34.98 -12.57 -18.53
N ASP A 590 -35.98 -12.58 -17.64
CA ASP A 590 -36.53 -11.36 -17.04
C ASP A 590 -35.51 -10.56 -16.22
N VAL A 591 -34.67 -11.26 -15.44
CA VAL A 591 -33.61 -10.62 -14.63
C VAL A 591 -32.56 -9.97 -15.51
N LEU A 592 -32.08 -10.68 -16.53
CA LEU A 592 -31.08 -10.17 -17.48
C LEU A 592 -31.61 -8.99 -18.30
N ALA A 593 -32.88 -9.06 -18.74
CA ALA A 593 -33.51 -7.96 -19.48
C ALA A 593 -33.57 -6.68 -18.62
N LYS A 594 -33.99 -6.77 -17.36
CA LYS A 594 -34.02 -5.63 -16.42
C LYS A 594 -32.63 -5.07 -16.13
N TRP A 595 -31.61 -5.93 -16.10
CA TRP A 595 -30.22 -5.50 -15.86
C TRP A 595 -29.63 -4.79 -17.08
N LYS A 596 -29.84 -5.33 -18.30
CA LYS A 596 -29.38 -4.71 -19.55
C LYS A 596 -30.07 -3.36 -19.81
N SER A 597 -31.38 -3.23 -19.54
CA SER A 597 -32.09 -1.95 -19.67
C SER A 597 -31.65 -0.88 -18.69
N SER A 598 -30.85 -1.25 -17.66
CA SER A 598 -30.32 -0.32 -16.65
C SER A 598 -28.86 0.09 -16.89
N ALA A 599 -28.20 -0.49 -17.90
CA ALA A 599 -26.81 -0.26 -18.27
C ALA A 599 -26.65 0.65 -19.50
N ALA A 600 -27.75 0.88 -20.24
CA ALA A 600 -27.88 1.91 -21.27
C ALA A 600 -28.48 3.17 -20.65
#